data_AF-A0A661IVJ7-F1
#
_entry.id   AF-A0A661IVJ7-F1
#
_cell.length_a   1.000
_cell.length_b   1.000
_cell.length_c   1.000
_cell.angle_alpha   90.00
_cell.angle_beta   90.00
_cell.angle_gamma   90.00
#
_symmetry.space_group_name_H-M   'P 1'
#
loop_
_entity.id
_entity.type
_entity.pdbx_description
1 polymer ?
#
loop_
_entity_poly.entity_id
_entity_poly.type
_entity_poly.pdbx_seq_one_letter_code
_entity_poly.pdbx_strand_id
1 'polypeptide(L)'
;MIDIYYLLFIIFIIVIVLFVISHTLQLIDAWFDFQLHNLVIITLSPYSLKCKYVNRDPRTIKYVYKPSYELQILASRHNYIYMYDVKHLHPKLQLDMIKYDKDHISHITYPTEEVVRYVIEHYPNHIGVIKTKYLSQDLKSEIKLLII
;
A
#
# COMPACT_ATOMS: atom_id res chain seq x y z
N MET A 1 9.41 28.93 52.32
CA MET A 1 10.08 27.63 52.55
C MET A 1 9.30 26.59 51.77
N ILE A 2 9.85 26.10 50.65
CA ILE A 2 9.14 25.11 49.82
C ILE A 2 9.11 23.79 50.60
N ASP A 3 7.92 23.17 50.67
CA ASP A 3 7.71 21.90 51.35
C ASP A 3 8.47 20.77 50.63
N ILE A 4 9.23 19.97 51.38
CA ILE A 4 10.01 18.85 50.85
C ILE A 4 9.12 17.81 50.16
N TYR A 5 7.87 17.64 50.63
CA TYR A 5 6.89 16.74 50.00
C TYR A 5 6.46 17.26 48.62
N TYR A 6 6.33 18.58 48.48
CA TYR A 6 6.01 19.21 47.20
C TYR A 6 7.16 19.05 46.19
N LEU A 7 8.41 19.19 46.65
CA LEU A 7 9.59 18.96 45.81
C LEU A 7 9.69 17.50 45.35
N LEU A 8 9.47 16.53 46.26
CA LEU A 8 9.47 15.10 45.93
C LEU A 8 8.35 14.73 44.94
N PHE A 9 7.16 15.31 45.10
CA PHE A 9 6.05 15.11 44.18
C PHE A 9 6.38 15.61 42.76
N ILE A 10 6.98 16.80 42.63
CA ILE A 10 7.42 17.33 41.34
C ILE A 10 8.47 16.41 40.69
N ILE A 11 9.47 15.96 41.46
CA ILE A 11 10.50 15.04 40.95
C ILE A 11 9.87 13.74 40.44
N PHE A 12 8.92 13.18 41.19
CA PHE A 12 8.20 11.97 40.80
C PHE A 12 7.45 12.14 39.46
N ILE A 13 6.74 13.27 39.29
CA ILE A 13 6.06 13.58 38.03
C ILE A 13 7.06 13.72 36.87
N ILE A 14 8.18 14.41 37.09
CA ILE A 14 9.23 14.56 36.06
C ILE A 14 9.77 13.19 35.64
N VAL A 15 10.04 12.29 36.58
CA VAL A 15 10.53 10.94 36.27
C VAL A 15 9.52 10.15 35.45
N ILE A 16 8.22 10.22 35.79
CA ILE A 16 7.16 9.56 35.00
C ILE A 16 7.11 10.14 33.58
N VAL A 17 7.15 11.47 33.45
CA VAL A 17 7.10 12.13 32.14
C VAL A 17 8.31 11.72 31.29
N LEU A 18 9.50 11.70 31.87
CA LEU A 18 10.72 11.26 31.17
C LEU A 18 10.65 9.79 30.77
N PHE A 19 10.10 8.92 31.62
CA PHE A 19 9.90 7.51 31.31
C PHE A 19 8.93 7.31 30.15
N VAL A 20 7.79 8.00 30.16
CA VAL A 20 6.80 7.95 29.08
C VAL A 20 7.42 8.43 27.76
N ILE A 21 8.13 9.56 27.79
CA ILE A 21 8.83 10.09 26.60
C ILE A 21 9.85 9.07 26.09
N SER A 22 10.70 8.52 26.97
CA SER A 22 11.70 7.52 26.59
C SER A 22 11.08 6.29 25.94
N HIS A 23 9.99 5.76 26.50
CA HIS A 23 9.30 4.60 25.93
C HIS A 23 8.63 4.93 24.59
N THR A 24 8.00 6.10 24.46
CA THR A 24 7.42 6.54 23.18
C THR A 24 8.49 6.73 22.09
N LEU A 25 9.67 7.26 22.44
CA LEU A 25 10.79 7.39 21.50
C LEU A 25 11.30 6.02 21.04
N GLN A 26 11.44 5.05 21.95
CA GLN A 26 11.82 3.67 21.58
C GLN A 26 10.83 3.03 20.60
N LEU A 27 9.54 3.26 20.77
CA LEU A 27 8.51 2.74 19.85
C LEU A 27 8.56 3.42 18.48
N ILE A 28 8.83 4.74 18.45
CA ILE A 28 9.01 5.49 17.20
C ILE A 28 10.27 5.01 16.47
N ASP A 29 11.38 4.84 17.16
CA ASP A 29 12.63 4.34 16.59
C ASP A 29 12.46 2.93 16.01
N ALA A 30 11.81 2.02 16.75
CA ALA A 30 11.52 0.67 16.27
C ALA A 30 10.60 0.66 15.04
N TRP A 31 9.60 1.55 15.02
CA TRP A 31 8.70 1.69 13.88
C TRP A 31 9.41 2.29 12.66
N PHE A 32 10.26 3.30 12.87
CA PHE A 32 11.02 3.96 11.81
C PHE A 32 12.09 3.02 11.25
N ASP A 33 12.80 2.28 12.09
CA ASP A 33 13.77 1.26 11.68
C ASP A 33 13.11 0.15 10.88
N PHE A 34 11.93 -0.34 11.31
CA PHE A 34 11.20 -1.35 10.54
C PHE A 34 10.82 -0.86 9.14
N GLN A 35 10.37 0.40 9.02
CA GLN A 35 9.97 0.97 7.74
C GLN A 35 11.18 1.32 6.86
N LEU A 36 12.24 1.89 7.44
CA LEU A 36 13.46 2.29 6.75
C LEU A 36 14.27 1.07 6.30
N HIS A 37 14.36 0.03 7.13
CA HIS A 37 15.04 -1.23 6.79
C HIS A 37 14.37 -1.91 5.58
N ASN A 38 13.04 -2.05 5.60
CA ASN A 38 12.29 -2.62 4.48
C ASN A 38 12.40 -1.76 3.22
N LEU A 39 12.36 -0.44 3.35
CA LEU A 39 12.44 0.49 2.21
C LEU A 39 13.82 0.50 1.56
N VAL A 40 14.88 0.65 2.36
CA VAL A 40 16.28 0.76 1.89
C VAL A 40 16.74 -0.57 1.31
N ILE A 41 16.50 -1.69 2.02
CA ILE A 41 16.95 -3.00 1.55
C ILE A 41 16.21 -3.39 0.29
N ILE A 42 14.89 -3.26 0.23
CA ILE A 42 14.16 -3.74 -0.94
C ILE A 42 14.35 -2.83 -2.13
N THR A 43 14.44 -1.51 -1.95
CA THR A 43 14.62 -0.60 -3.09
C THR A 43 16.00 -0.75 -3.73
N LEU A 44 17.06 -0.74 -2.92
CA LEU A 44 18.45 -0.70 -3.39
C LEU A 44 19.07 -2.10 -3.59
N SER A 45 18.40 -3.18 -3.18
CA SER A 45 18.93 -4.53 -3.36
C SER A 45 18.90 -5.02 -4.81
N PRO A 46 19.79 -5.97 -5.17
CA PRO A 46 19.74 -6.65 -6.45
C PRO A 46 18.43 -7.42 -6.62
N TYR A 47 18.04 -7.65 -7.87
CA TYR A 47 16.78 -8.29 -8.24
C TYR A 47 16.56 -9.65 -7.55
N SER A 48 17.60 -10.49 -7.47
CA SER A 48 17.51 -11.80 -6.81
C SER A 48 17.11 -11.70 -5.34
N LEU A 49 17.53 -10.65 -4.65
CA LEU A 49 17.20 -10.43 -3.24
C LEU A 49 15.79 -9.86 -3.09
N LYS A 50 15.36 -8.97 -3.99
CA LYS A 50 13.95 -8.53 -4.09
C LYS A 50 13.01 -9.72 -4.23
N CYS A 51 13.32 -10.66 -5.11
CA CYS A 51 12.53 -11.90 -5.25
C CYS A 51 12.48 -12.69 -3.95
N LYS A 52 13.61 -12.85 -3.24
CA LYS A 52 13.64 -13.56 -1.95
C LYS A 52 12.76 -12.89 -0.90
N TYR A 53 12.81 -11.56 -0.79
CA TYR A 53 11.99 -10.82 0.17
C TYR A 53 10.51 -10.90 -0.19
N VAL A 54 10.14 -10.66 -1.44
CA VAL A 54 8.74 -10.72 -1.91
C VAL A 54 8.17 -12.13 -1.78
N ASN A 55 8.96 -13.17 -2.07
CA ASN A 55 8.53 -14.56 -1.90
C ASN A 55 8.36 -14.95 -0.42
N ARG A 56 9.15 -14.37 0.48
CA ARG A 56 9.06 -14.62 1.93
C ARG A 56 7.90 -13.85 2.56
N ASP A 57 7.74 -12.59 2.18
CA ASP A 57 6.67 -11.71 2.63
C ASP A 57 6.17 -10.86 1.45
N PRO A 58 5.07 -11.27 0.79
CA PRO A 58 4.52 -10.57 -0.37
C PRO A 58 4.10 -9.14 -0.09
N ARG A 59 3.79 -8.77 1.16
CA ARG A 59 3.42 -7.40 1.55
C ARG A 59 4.53 -6.41 1.29
N THR A 60 5.77 -6.90 1.20
CA THR A 60 6.94 -6.08 0.98
C THR A 60 7.04 -5.50 -0.42
N ILE A 61 6.27 -6.01 -1.38
CA ILE A 61 6.25 -5.50 -2.76
C ILE A 61 5.88 -4.02 -2.82
N LYS A 62 5.05 -3.52 -1.90
CA LYS A 62 4.66 -2.10 -1.85
C LYS A 62 5.84 -1.16 -1.57
N TYR A 63 6.96 -1.69 -1.05
CA TYR A 63 8.20 -0.97 -0.83
C TYR A 63 9.17 -1.06 -2.01
N VAL A 64 8.90 -1.90 -3.01
CA VAL A 64 9.70 -1.96 -4.24
C VAL A 64 9.35 -0.74 -5.09
N TYR A 65 10.31 0.14 -5.37
CA TYR A 65 10.11 1.20 -6.35
C TYR A 65 9.89 0.61 -7.75
N LYS A 66 8.72 0.87 -8.35
CA LYS A 66 8.31 0.36 -9.68
C LYS A 66 8.57 -1.14 -9.82
N PRO A 67 7.84 -2.01 -9.09
CA PRO A 67 8.07 -3.44 -9.13
C PRO A 67 7.87 -3.95 -10.55
N SER A 68 8.79 -4.80 -11.03
CA SER A 68 8.68 -5.42 -12.34
C SER A 68 7.45 -6.32 -12.42
N TYR A 69 6.99 -6.63 -13.62
CA TYR A 69 5.85 -7.51 -13.82
C TYR A 69 6.06 -8.87 -13.14
N GLU A 70 7.27 -9.42 -13.18
CA GLU A 70 7.63 -10.69 -12.56
C GLU A 70 7.54 -10.63 -11.04
N LEU A 71 7.95 -9.53 -10.41
CA LEU A 71 7.79 -9.34 -8.97
C LEU A 71 6.32 -9.17 -8.58
N GLN A 72 5.53 -8.47 -9.38
CA GLN A 72 4.08 -8.36 -9.19
C GLN A 72 3.42 -9.73 -9.27
N ILE A 73 3.79 -10.54 -10.27
CA ILE A 73 3.32 -11.92 -10.42
C ILE A 73 3.74 -12.76 -9.22
N LEU A 74 5.01 -12.69 -8.80
CA LEU A 74 5.52 -13.44 -7.65
C LEU A 74 4.70 -13.18 -6.39
N ALA A 75 4.40 -11.92 -6.08
CA ALA A 75 3.55 -11.57 -4.94
C ALA A 75 2.09 -12.03 -5.13
N SER A 76 1.54 -11.87 -6.33
CA SER A 76 0.14 -12.23 -6.63
C SER A 76 -0.15 -13.72 -6.50
N ARG A 77 0.86 -14.58 -6.69
CA ARG A 77 0.75 -16.04 -6.46
C ARG A 77 0.36 -16.39 -5.04
N HIS A 78 0.63 -15.51 -4.07
CA HIS A 78 0.16 -15.70 -2.70
C HIS A 78 -1.26 -15.20 -2.54
N ASN A 79 -1.54 -13.95 -2.93
CA ASN A 79 -2.87 -13.36 -2.96
C ASN A 79 -2.86 -12.02 -3.71
N TYR A 80 -3.92 -11.68 -4.43
CA TYR A 80 -4.08 -10.39 -5.10
C TYR A 80 -4.22 -9.19 -4.16
N ILE A 81 -4.62 -9.38 -2.89
CA ILE A 81 -4.70 -8.27 -1.90
C ILE A 81 -3.38 -7.51 -1.76
N TYR A 82 -2.24 -8.17 -2.00
CA TYR A 82 -0.93 -7.53 -1.90
C TYR A 82 -0.69 -6.49 -3.01
N MET A 83 -1.50 -6.53 -4.08
CA MET A 83 -1.43 -5.60 -5.21
C MET A 83 -2.19 -4.30 -4.96
N TYR A 84 -3.03 -4.21 -3.91
CA TYR A 84 -3.92 -3.07 -3.69
C TYR A 84 -3.17 -1.75 -3.49
N ASP A 85 -2.00 -1.82 -2.85
CA ASP A 85 -1.13 -0.68 -2.57
C ASP A 85 -0.04 -0.46 -3.64
N VAL A 86 0.05 -1.35 -4.64
CA VAL A 86 1.07 -1.24 -5.69
C VAL A 86 0.60 -0.24 -6.76
N LYS A 87 1.37 0.83 -6.92
CA LYS A 87 1.15 1.79 -8.00
C LYS A 87 1.53 1.18 -9.35
N HIS A 88 0.72 1.45 -10.37
CA HIS A 88 0.96 1.02 -11.75
C HIS A 88 1.17 -0.51 -11.91
N LEU A 89 0.15 -1.27 -11.52
CA LEU A 89 0.09 -2.69 -11.84
C LEU A 89 0.18 -2.90 -13.35
N HIS A 90 0.90 -3.94 -13.75
CA HIS A 90 1.02 -4.30 -15.15
C HIS A 90 -0.38 -4.61 -15.75
N PRO A 91 -0.70 -4.16 -16.98
CA PRO A 91 -2.05 -4.30 -17.56
C PRO A 91 -2.60 -5.74 -17.52
N LYS A 92 -1.76 -6.72 -17.88
CA LYS A 92 -2.13 -8.15 -17.82
C LYS A 92 -2.54 -8.59 -16.41
N LEU A 93 -1.81 -8.15 -15.39
CA LEU A 93 -2.12 -8.51 -14.00
C LEU A 93 -3.43 -7.85 -13.53
N GLN A 94 -3.69 -6.61 -13.96
CA GLN A 94 -4.97 -5.96 -13.66
C GLN A 94 -6.15 -6.76 -14.23
N LEU A 95 -6.04 -7.24 -15.48
CA LEU A 95 -7.06 -8.11 -16.07
C LEU A 95 -7.17 -9.46 -15.36
N ASP A 96 -6.04 -10.08 -15.01
CA ASP A 96 -6.04 -11.35 -14.29
C ASP A 96 -6.74 -11.24 -12.93
N MET A 97 -6.53 -10.13 -12.20
CA MET A 97 -7.23 -9.83 -10.95
C MET A 97 -8.75 -9.76 -11.15
N ILE A 98 -9.21 -9.06 -12.18
CA ILE A 98 -10.65 -8.90 -12.47
C ILE A 98 -11.28 -10.22 -12.91
N LYS A 99 -10.58 -11.00 -13.73
CA LYS A 99 -11.02 -12.32 -14.20
C LYS A 99 -11.10 -13.32 -13.06
N TYR A 100 -10.18 -13.22 -12.09
CA TYR A 100 -10.21 -14.03 -10.88
C TYR A 100 -11.44 -13.68 -10.04
N ASP A 101 -11.65 -12.38 -9.78
CA ASP A 101 -12.84 -11.88 -9.11
C ASP A 101 -13.03 -10.39 -9.40
N LYS A 102 -14.23 -10.04 -9.90
CA LYS A 102 -14.63 -8.68 -10.27
C LYS A 102 -14.54 -7.68 -9.11
N ASP A 103 -14.58 -8.12 -7.86
CA ASP A 103 -14.50 -7.22 -6.70
C ASP A 103 -13.15 -6.49 -6.63
N HIS A 104 -12.11 -7.05 -7.26
CA HIS A 104 -10.79 -6.43 -7.41
C HIS A 104 -10.81 -5.14 -8.25
N ILE A 105 -11.84 -4.88 -9.07
CA ILE A 105 -11.98 -3.63 -9.86
C ILE A 105 -11.85 -2.41 -8.95
N SER A 106 -12.51 -2.44 -7.79
CA SER A 106 -12.52 -1.34 -6.82
C SER A 106 -11.14 -1.05 -6.19
N HIS A 107 -10.22 -2.01 -6.28
CA HIS A 107 -8.88 -1.91 -5.70
C HIS A 107 -7.82 -1.46 -6.70
N ILE A 108 -8.08 -1.53 -8.01
CA ILE A 108 -7.14 -1.06 -9.04
C ILE A 108 -7.04 0.46 -9.00
N THR A 109 -5.88 0.97 -8.56
CA THR A 109 -5.66 2.41 -8.36
C THR A 109 -5.44 3.18 -9.67
N TYR A 110 -4.82 2.53 -10.67
CA TYR A 110 -4.52 3.11 -11.98
C TYR A 110 -5.01 2.17 -13.08
N PRO A 111 -6.33 2.13 -13.35
CA PRO A 111 -6.87 1.27 -14.39
C PRO A 111 -6.32 1.68 -15.75
N THR A 112 -5.91 0.69 -16.55
CA THR A 112 -5.57 0.93 -17.95
C THR A 112 -6.84 1.06 -18.79
N GLU A 113 -6.74 1.67 -19.97
CA GLU A 113 -7.88 1.74 -20.89
C GLU A 113 -8.39 0.35 -21.26
N GLU A 114 -7.50 -0.61 -21.50
CA GLU A 114 -7.85 -2.02 -21.75
C GLU A 114 -8.70 -2.61 -20.62
N VAL A 115 -8.34 -2.33 -19.36
CA VAL A 115 -9.11 -2.76 -18.19
C VAL A 115 -10.48 -2.09 -18.15
N VAL A 116 -10.56 -0.79 -18.42
CA VAL A 116 -11.84 -0.07 -18.45
C VAL A 116 -12.77 -0.65 -19.51
N ARG A 117 -12.27 -0.85 -20.73
CA ARG A 117 -13.02 -1.45 -21.84
C ARG A 117 -13.54 -2.84 -21.46
N TYR A 118 -12.67 -3.66 -20.88
CA TYR A 118 -13.04 -4.99 -20.40
C TYR A 118 -14.17 -4.95 -19.36
N VAL A 119 -14.11 -4.03 -18.39
CA VAL A 119 -15.15 -3.87 -17.36
C VAL A 119 -16.47 -3.39 -17.95
N ILE A 120 -16.45 -2.45 -18.90
CA ILE A 120 -17.66 -1.98 -19.59
C ILE A 120 -18.35 -3.14 -20.30
N GLU A 121 -17.59 -3.99 -20.99
CA GLU A 121 -18.12 -5.11 -21.77
C GLU A 121 -18.63 -6.27 -20.90
N HIS A 122 -17.89 -6.65 -19.85
CA HIS A 122 -18.16 -7.89 -19.10
C HIS A 122 -18.84 -7.67 -17.75
N TYR A 123 -18.67 -6.48 -17.15
CA TYR A 123 -19.18 -6.17 -15.81
C TYR A 123 -19.84 -4.78 -15.78
N PRO A 124 -20.89 -4.53 -16.58
CA PRO A 124 -21.53 -3.20 -16.67
C PRO A 124 -21.99 -2.67 -15.32
N ASN A 125 -22.48 -3.55 -14.43
CA ASN A 125 -22.89 -3.19 -13.07
C ASN A 125 -21.73 -2.74 -12.15
N HIS A 126 -20.48 -2.89 -12.58
CA HIS A 126 -19.27 -2.50 -11.83
C HIS A 126 -18.56 -1.28 -12.44
N ILE A 127 -19.11 -0.68 -13.50
CA ILE A 127 -18.57 0.55 -14.10
C ILE A 127 -18.45 1.66 -13.04
N GLY A 128 -19.43 1.76 -12.14
CA GLY A 128 -19.47 2.77 -11.08
C GLY A 128 -18.32 2.68 -10.06
N VAL A 129 -17.64 1.53 -9.95
CA VAL A 129 -16.52 1.37 -8.99
C VAL A 129 -15.15 1.62 -9.61
N ILE A 130 -15.07 1.88 -10.93
CA ILE A 130 -13.80 2.17 -11.62
C ILE A 130 -13.22 3.50 -11.10
N LYS A 131 -11.96 3.49 -10.67
CA LYS A 131 -11.26 4.72 -10.26
C LYS A 131 -10.89 5.57 -11.47
N THR A 132 -11.64 6.63 -11.70
CA THR A 132 -11.50 7.50 -12.88
C THR A 132 -10.43 8.59 -12.76
N LYS A 133 -9.84 8.79 -11.56
CA LYS A 133 -8.93 9.91 -11.26
C LYS A 133 -7.82 10.11 -12.30
N TYR A 134 -7.23 9.02 -12.78
CA TYR A 134 -6.06 9.02 -13.67
C TYR A 134 -6.36 8.67 -15.14
N LEU A 135 -7.63 8.55 -15.52
CA LEU A 135 -8.04 8.27 -16.90
C LEU A 135 -8.00 9.52 -17.78
N SER A 136 -8.04 9.33 -19.11
CA SER A 136 -8.23 10.42 -20.07
C SER A 136 -9.61 11.07 -19.90
N GLN A 137 -9.74 12.34 -20.28
CA GLN A 137 -11.01 13.07 -20.12
C GLN A 137 -12.15 12.45 -20.95
N ASP A 138 -11.82 11.92 -22.13
CA ASP A 138 -12.77 11.23 -23.01
C ASP A 138 -13.37 10.00 -22.31
N LEU A 139 -12.51 9.15 -21.73
CA LEU A 139 -12.95 7.93 -21.05
C LEU A 139 -13.72 8.22 -19.76
N LYS A 140 -13.37 9.29 -19.03
CA LYS A 140 -14.17 9.75 -17.88
C LYS A 140 -15.57 10.16 -18.30
N SER A 141 -15.69 10.86 -19.42
CA SER A 141 -16.97 11.35 -19.93
C SER A 141 -17.83 10.18 -20.41
N GLU A 142 -17.23 9.20 -21.09
CA GLU A 142 -17.88 7.96 -21.50
C GLU A 142 -18.41 7.17 -20.29
N ILE A 143 -17.56 6.88 -19.30
CA ILE A 143 -17.97 6.19 -18.06
C ILE A 143 -19.14 6.92 -17.38
N LYS A 144 -19.10 8.26 -17.33
CA LYS A 144 -20.16 9.05 -16.71
C LYS A 144 -21.51 8.88 -17.41
N LEU A 145 -21.51 8.73 -18.74
CA LEU A 145 -22.74 8.48 -19.51
C LEU A 145 -23.31 7.08 -19.28
N LEU A 146 -22.46 6.10 -18.99
CA LEU A 146 -22.85 4.71 -18.77
C LEU A 146 -23.42 4.42 -17.36
N ILE A 147 -23.27 5.35 -16.42
CA ILE A 147 -23.74 5.21 -15.03
C ILE A 147 -25.15 5.82 -14.83
N ILE A 148 -25.67 6.54 -15.83
CA ILE A 148 -27.01 7.18 -15.81
C ILE A 148 -28.10 6.12 -16.04
#